data_AF-A0A0C2VNL0-F1
#
_entry.id   AF-A0A0C2VNL0-F1
#
_cell.length_a   1.000
_cell.length_b   1.000
_cell.length_c   1.000
_cell.angle_alpha   90.00
_cell.angle_beta   90.00
_cell.angle_gamma   90.00
#
_symmetry.space_group_name_H-M   'P 1'
#
loop_
_entity.id
_entity.type
_entity.pdbx_description
1 polymer ?
#
loop_
_entity_poly.entity_id
_entity_poly.type
_entity_poly.pdbx_seq_one_letter_code
_entity_poly.pdbx_strand_id
1 'polypeptide(L)'
;MNKNPIIPFLLIMVLGFGVVFFMSIQGLNESEEAAEEEGSGEEAGGGDFDPEAHYQSTCIGCHGENYEGGTGPALEGVGERLDESEIADIMLNGKGAMPGGQVDDANADAMAEWVAQIGLEEGGSEEGGSEEEGSEEEGSEEESEEGGEEGTEEGA
;
A
#
# COMPACT_ATOMS: atom_id res chain seq x y z
N MET A 1 -37.49 -21.15 43.31
CA MET A 1 -36.89 -21.06 41.96
C MET A 1 -35.89 -19.92 41.98
N ASN A 2 -34.62 -20.22 42.28
CA ASN A 2 -33.59 -19.21 42.41
C ASN A 2 -33.01 -18.97 41.02
N LYS A 3 -33.59 -18.00 40.31
CA LYS A 3 -33.16 -17.59 38.99
C LYS A 3 -32.03 -16.57 39.20
N ASN A 4 -30.81 -17.07 39.34
CA ASN A 4 -29.65 -16.19 39.49
C ASN A 4 -29.36 -15.58 38.12
N PRO A 5 -29.44 -14.25 37.97
CA PRO A 5 -29.19 -13.58 36.71
C PRO A 5 -27.75 -13.77 36.22
N ILE A 6 -26.84 -14.24 37.08
CA ILE A 6 -25.46 -14.59 36.77
C ILE A 6 -25.35 -15.89 35.94
N ILE A 7 -26.30 -16.82 36.07
CA ILE A 7 -26.28 -18.11 35.34
C ILE A 7 -26.25 -17.92 33.81
N PRO A 8 -27.10 -17.09 33.18
CA PRO A 8 -27.00 -16.85 31.73
C PRO A 8 -25.69 -16.17 31.31
N PHE A 9 -25.14 -15.25 32.12
CA PHE A 9 -23.85 -14.62 31.82
C PHE A 9 -22.69 -15.61 31.87
N LEU A 10 -22.67 -16.52 32.85
CA LEU A 10 -21.65 -17.57 32.92
C LEU A 10 -21.79 -18.57 31.77
N LEU A 11 -23.00 -18.84 31.30
CA LEU A 11 -23.23 -19.72 30.15
C LEU A 11 -22.66 -19.10 28.86
N ILE A 12 -22.90 -17.81 28.62
CA ILE A 12 -22.38 -17.09 27.45
C ILE A 12 -20.86 -16.95 27.51
N MET A 13 -20.28 -16.68 28.69
CA MET A 13 -18.83 -16.55 28.85
C MET A 13 -18.10 -17.88 28.54
N VAL A 14 -18.63 -19.00 29.04
CA VAL A 14 -18.04 -20.33 28.80
C VAL A 14 -18.24 -20.76 27.35
N LEU A 15 -19.41 -20.48 26.76
CA LEU A 15 -19.69 -20.80 25.36
C LEU A 15 -18.84 -19.95 24.39
N GLY A 16 -18.71 -18.65 24.66
CA GLY A 16 -17.89 -17.74 23.84
C GLY A 16 -16.40 -18.08 23.90
N PHE A 17 -15.87 -18.28 25.11
CA PHE A 17 -14.46 -18.67 25.26
C PHE A 17 -14.19 -20.06 24.66
N GLY A 18 -15.15 -20.98 24.72
CA GLY A 18 -15.04 -22.29 24.08
C GLY A 18 -14.97 -22.22 22.55
N VAL A 19 -15.74 -21.35 21.91
CA VAL A 19 -15.70 -21.16 20.44
C VAL A 19 -14.39 -20.51 20.00
N VAL A 20 -13.95 -19.45 20.68
CA VAL A 20 -12.66 -18.77 20.37
C VAL A 20 -11.49 -19.73 20.56
N PHE A 21 -11.48 -20.50 21.66
CA PHE A 21 -10.42 -21.47 21.93
C PHE A 21 -10.43 -22.64 20.93
N PHE A 22 -11.60 -23.08 20.48
CA PHE A 22 -11.72 -24.13 19.46
C PHE A 22 -11.27 -23.65 18.07
N MET A 23 -11.65 -22.44 17.65
CA MET A 23 -11.11 -21.84 16.41
C MET A 23 -9.60 -21.63 16.52
N SER A 24 -9.08 -21.23 17.68
CA SER A 24 -7.64 -21.06 17.90
C SER A 24 -6.86 -22.37 17.79
N ILE A 25 -7.41 -23.51 18.21
CA ILE A 25 -6.72 -24.81 18.03
C ILE A 25 -6.77 -25.27 16.56
N GLN A 26 -7.80 -24.92 15.79
CA GLN A 26 -7.80 -25.17 14.35
C GLN A 26 -6.79 -24.26 13.63
N GLY A 27 -6.77 -22.96 13.95
CA GLY A 27 -5.80 -22.00 13.40
C GLY A 27 -4.35 -22.16 13.88
N LEU A 28 -4.04 -23.09 14.79
CA LEU A 28 -2.66 -23.40 15.21
C LEU A 28 -2.18 -24.78 14.75
N ASN A 29 -3.06 -25.58 14.15
CA ASN A 29 -2.65 -26.77 13.38
C ASN A 29 -2.51 -26.40 11.88
N GLU A 30 -3.14 -25.31 11.47
CA GLU A 30 -2.69 -24.37 10.45
C GLU A 30 -1.75 -23.35 11.10
N SER A 31 -0.63 -23.78 11.70
CA SER A 31 0.41 -22.89 12.23
C SER A 31 1.20 -22.18 11.12
N GLU A 32 0.43 -21.51 10.27
CA GLU A 32 0.72 -20.40 9.38
C GLU A 32 0.14 -19.10 9.99
N GLU A 33 -0.73 -19.12 11.00
CA GLU A 33 -1.40 -17.87 11.43
C GLU A 33 -0.97 -17.40 12.85
N ALA A 34 0.14 -16.67 12.88
CA ALA A 34 0.34 -15.52 13.78
C ALA A 34 0.77 -14.27 12.97
N ALA A 35 0.33 -14.19 11.72
CA ALA A 35 0.50 -13.09 10.79
C ALA A 35 -0.81 -12.93 9.99
N GLU A 36 -1.88 -12.49 10.64
CA GLU A 36 -2.90 -11.68 9.96
C GLU A 36 -2.34 -10.25 10.06
N GLU A 37 -1.83 -9.64 9.00
CA GLU A 37 -2.56 -9.30 7.78
C GLU A 37 -2.04 -10.00 6.50
N GLU A 38 -2.96 -10.72 5.86
CA GLU A 38 -3.18 -10.95 4.41
C GLU A 38 -1.94 -11.04 3.49
N GLY A 39 -1.59 -12.26 3.07
CA GLY A 39 -0.65 -12.44 1.96
C GLY A 39 -0.23 -13.88 1.68
N SER A 40 -1.19 -14.82 1.63
CA SER A 40 -0.92 -16.19 1.15
C SER A 40 -0.67 -16.18 -0.36
N GLY A 41 0.62 -16.11 -0.74
CA GLY A 41 1.13 -16.48 -2.05
C GLY A 41 2.18 -17.58 -1.87
N GLU A 42 1.79 -18.83 -2.11
CA GLU A 42 2.66 -19.99 -1.90
C GLU A 42 3.72 -20.11 -3.01
N GLU A 43 4.98 -19.98 -2.59
CA GLU A 43 6.23 -20.58 -3.08
C GLU A 43 6.89 -20.10 -4.40
N ALA A 44 7.91 -19.25 -4.26
CA ALA A 44 9.22 -19.46 -4.89
C ALA A 44 10.39 -18.84 -4.08
N GLY A 45 10.97 -19.63 -3.17
CA GLY A 45 12.42 -19.63 -2.94
C GLY A 45 13.01 -18.69 -1.87
N GLY A 46 13.27 -19.26 -0.69
CA GLY A 46 14.58 -19.04 -0.06
C GLY A 46 14.73 -17.96 1.01
N GLY A 47 13.85 -17.95 2.03
CA GLY A 47 14.15 -17.43 3.36
C GLY A 47 13.76 -15.98 3.62
N ASP A 48 12.74 -15.78 4.48
CA ASP A 48 12.39 -14.54 5.22
C ASP A 48 12.55 -13.22 4.45
N PHE A 49 12.38 -13.21 3.13
CA PHE A 49 12.37 -11.99 2.34
C PHE A 49 10.93 -11.60 2.10
N ASP A 50 10.52 -10.53 2.77
CA ASP A 50 9.20 -9.93 2.60
C ASP A 50 9.30 -8.82 1.54
N PRO A 51 8.78 -9.06 0.31
CA PRO A 51 8.85 -8.09 -0.76
C PRO A 51 8.03 -6.83 -0.49
N GLU A 52 6.95 -6.94 0.27
CA GLU A 52 6.09 -5.80 0.60
C GLU A 52 6.76 -4.88 1.62
N ALA A 53 7.32 -5.44 2.71
CA ALA A 53 8.10 -4.64 3.65
C ALA A 53 9.31 -3.98 2.99
N HIS A 54 9.98 -4.68 2.07
CA HIS A 54 11.09 -4.11 1.32
C HIS A 54 10.62 -2.98 0.39
N TYR A 55 9.47 -3.13 -0.27
CA TYR A 55 8.84 -2.08 -1.07
C TYR A 55 8.56 -0.81 -0.26
N GLN A 56 7.94 -0.96 0.92
CA GLN A 56 7.64 0.15 1.82
C GLN A 56 8.92 0.88 2.28
N SER A 57 10.02 0.14 2.47
CA SER A 57 11.28 0.73 2.94
C SER A 57 12.06 1.46 1.84
N THR A 58 12.01 0.97 0.60
CA THR A 58 12.99 1.33 -0.44
C THR A 58 12.35 1.90 -1.71
N CYS A 59 11.17 1.44 -2.09
CA CYS A 59 10.56 1.69 -3.40
C CYS A 59 9.47 2.77 -3.34
N ILE A 60 8.76 2.88 -2.21
CA ILE A 60 7.61 3.76 -2.00
C ILE A 60 7.90 5.23 -2.32
N GLY A 61 9.11 5.70 -2.02
CA GLY A 61 9.49 7.10 -2.20
C GLY A 61 9.52 7.56 -3.65
N CYS A 62 9.54 6.62 -4.61
CA CYS A 62 9.48 6.93 -6.03
C CYS A 62 8.23 6.38 -6.72
N HIS A 63 7.75 5.20 -6.29
CA HIS A 63 6.65 4.49 -6.94
C HIS A 63 5.30 4.65 -6.24
N GLY A 64 5.23 5.40 -5.13
CA GLY A 64 3.98 5.72 -4.42
C GLY A 64 3.55 4.63 -3.44
N GLU A 65 2.69 4.98 -2.49
CA GLU A 65 2.10 4.03 -1.54
C GLU A 65 1.23 3.00 -2.25
N ASN A 66 0.45 3.42 -3.24
CA ASN A 66 -0.49 2.55 -3.95
C ASN A 66 0.04 2.09 -5.32
N TYR A 67 1.36 2.08 -5.53
CA TYR A 67 1.97 1.68 -6.81
C TYR A 67 1.62 2.57 -8.01
N GLU A 68 0.91 3.66 -7.77
CA GLU A 68 0.41 4.65 -8.72
C GLU A 68 1.53 5.47 -9.40
N GLY A 69 2.75 5.37 -8.87
CA GLY A 69 3.91 6.12 -9.32
C GLY A 69 4.00 7.52 -8.72
N GLY A 70 4.93 8.30 -9.25
CA GLY A 70 5.13 9.69 -8.84
C GLY A 70 6.43 10.22 -9.44
N THR A 71 7.55 9.92 -8.78
CA THR A 71 8.88 10.18 -9.35
C THR A 71 9.29 9.08 -10.34
N GLY A 72 8.93 7.84 -10.02
CA GLY A 72 9.00 6.68 -10.90
C GLY A 72 7.65 6.42 -11.59
N PRO A 73 7.64 5.57 -12.64
CA PRO A 73 6.41 5.16 -13.31
C PRO A 73 5.54 4.28 -12.40
N ALA A 74 4.25 4.19 -12.72
CA ALA A 74 3.32 3.27 -12.06
C ALA A 74 3.77 1.80 -12.24
N LEU A 75 3.67 1.04 -11.16
CA LEU A 75 3.97 -0.40 -11.13
C LEU A 75 2.71 -1.26 -11.28
N GLU A 76 1.53 -0.67 -11.18
CA GLU A 76 0.27 -1.33 -11.52
C GLU A 76 0.32 -1.89 -12.96
N GLY A 77 -0.06 -3.16 -13.10
CA GLY A 77 -0.08 -3.88 -14.38
C GLY A 77 1.30 -3.97 -15.04
N VAL A 78 2.41 -3.90 -14.26
CA VAL A 78 3.75 -3.99 -14.84
C VAL A 78 4.05 -5.38 -15.40
N GLY A 79 3.49 -6.43 -14.79
CA GLY A 79 3.60 -7.81 -15.30
C GLY A 79 2.91 -8.03 -16.66
N GLU A 80 2.02 -7.14 -17.11
CA GLU A 80 1.47 -7.20 -18.47
C GLU A 80 2.46 -6.65 -19.53
N ARG A 81 3.42 -5.83 -19.08
CA ARG A 81 4.30 -5.03 -19.94
C ARG A 81 5.73 -5.56 -19.95
N LEU A 82 6.15 -6.19 -18.87
CA LEU A 82 7.51 -6.69 -18.65
C LEU A 82 7.43 -8.09 -18.06
N ASP A 83 8.34 -8.95 -18.50
CA ASP A 83 8.49 -10.28 -17.92
C ASP A 83 9.19 -10.16 -16.54
N GLU A 84 8.94 -11.12 -15.64
CA GLU A 84 9.56 -11.15 -14.29
C GLU A 84 11.09 -11.02 -14.35
N SER A 85 11.73 -11.72 -15.31
CA SER A 85 13.18 -11.63 -15.48
C SER A 85 13.68 -10.24 -15.90
N GLU A 86 12.86 -9.48 -16.63
CA GLU A 86 13.19 -8.10 -16.99
C GLU A 86 12.99 -7.16 -15.80
N ILE A 87 11.99 -7.42 -14.96
CA ILE A 87 11.75 -6.68 -13.73
C ILE A 87 12.92 -6.87 -12.76
N ALA A 88 13.40 -8.11 -12.58
CA ALA A 88 14.57 -8.42 -11.76
C ALA A 88 15.84 -7.72 -12.29
N ASP A 89 16.07 -7.76 -13.60
CA ASP A 89 17.23 -7.07 -14.22
C ASP A 89 17.18 -5.55 -14.01
N ILE A 90 15.99 -4.94 -14.10
CA ILE A 90 15.81 -3.51 -13.82
C ILE A 90 16.08 -3.18 -12.35
N MET A 91 15.71 -4.04 -11.40
CA MET A 91 15.99 -3.82 -9.98
C MET A 91 17.49 -3.91 -9.67
N LEU A 92 18.21 -4.79 -10.35
CA LEU A 92 19.65 -4.99 -10.18
C LEU A 92 20.49 -3.94 -10.90
N ASN A 93 20.19 -3.68 -12.17
CA ASN A 93 20.98 -2.79 -13.04
C ASN A 93 20.46 -1.35 -13.07
N GLY A 94 19.20 -1.13 -12.67
CA GLY A 94 18.52 0.15 -12.78
C GLY A 94 18.02 0.42 -14.20
N LYS A 95 17.17 1.44 -14.35
CA LYS A 95 16.65 1.89 -15.65
C LYS A 95 16.39 3.38 -15.67
N GLY A 96 17.10 4.09 -16.54
CA GLY A 96 16.94 5.54 -16.70
C GLY A 96 17.29 6.30 -15.44
N ALA A 97 16.27 6.80 -14.74
CA ALA A 97 16.42 7.51 -13.46
C ALA A 97 16.38 6.58 -12.23
N MET A 98 15.91 5.34 -12.39
CA MET A 98 15.90 4.35 -11.31
C MET A 98 17.33 3.81 -11.11
N PRO A 99 17.94 3.97 -9.93
CA PRO A 99 19.26 3.41 -9.65
C PRO A 99 19.17 1.89 -9.54
N GLY A 100 20.21 1.18 -9.95
CA GLY A 100 20.33 -0.27 -9.73
C GLY A 100 20.77 -0.62 -8.31
N GLY A 101 20.63 -1.89 -7.96
CA GLY A 101 21.03 -2.47 -6.68
C GLY A 101 20.03 -2.21 -5.56
N GLN A 102 18.73 -2.13 -5.88
CA GLN A 102 17.68 -1.94 -4.87
C GLN A 102 17.31 -3.21 -4.12
N VAL A 103 17.65 -4.35 -4.68
CA VAL A 103 17.39 -5.68 -4.12
C VAL A 103 18.66 -6.51 -4.32
N ASP A 104 18.98 -7.37 -3.37
CA ASP A 104 20.07 -8.33 -3.51
C ASP A 104 19.75 -9.35 -4.62
N ASP A 105 20.78 -9.84 -5.33
CA ASP A 105 20.61 -10.84 -6.41
C ASP A 105 19.84 -12.10 -5.95
N ALA A 106 19.96 -12.46 -4.68
CA ALA A 106 19.28 -13.63 -4.11
C ALA A 106 17.75 -13.44 -3.93
N ASN A 107 17.30 -12.19 -3.83
CA ASN A 107 15.91 -11.82 -3.56
C ASN A 107 15.23 -11.14 -4.75
N ALA A 108 15.99 -10.86 -5.82
CA ALA A 108 15.52 -10.14 -6.99
C ALA A 108 14.39 -10.89 -7.72
N ASP A 109 14.48 -12.22 -7.80
CA ASP A 109 13.45 -13.05 -8.44
C ASP A 109 12.13 -12.98 -7.65
N ALA A 110 12.18 -13.17 -6.32
CA ALA A 110 11.00 -13.10 -5.46
C ALA A 110 10.34 -11.71 -5.46
N MET A 111 11.14 -10.64 -5.45
CA MET A 111 10.62 -9.27 -5.58
C MET A 111 9.99 -9.04 -6.96
N ALA A 112 10.62 -9.53 -8.02
CA ALA A 112 10.12 -9.34 -9.38
C ALA A 112 8.80 -10.06 -9.61
N GLU A 113 8.67 -11.28 -9.09
CA GLU A 113 7.42 -12.05 -9.11
C GLU A 113 6.29 -11.30 -8.36
N TRP A 114 6.58 -10.78 -7.17
CA TRP A 114 5.62 -9.97 -6.42
C TRP A 114 5.21 -8.70 -7.17
N VAL A 115 6.18 -7.93 -7.69
CA VAL A 115 5.92 -6.70 -8.45
C VAL A 115 5.14 -6.98 -9.73
N ALA A 116 5.40 -8.09 -10.41
CA ALA A 116 4.68 -8.48 -11.62
C ALA A 116 3.19 -8.70 -11.35
N GLN A 117 2.82 -9.18 -10.16
CA GLN A 117 1.44 -9.45 -9.75
C GLN A 117 0.65 -8.20 -9.36
N ILE A 118 1.32 -7.07 -9.12
CA ILE A 118 0.66 -5.81 -8.77
C ILE A 118 -0.30 -5.38 -9.90
N GLY A 119 -1.59 -5.42 -9.61
CA GLY A 119 -2.66 -5.02 -10.53
C GLY A 119 -3.09 -6.05 -11.57
N LEU A 120 -2.62 -7.30 -11.51
CA LEU A 120 -3.03 -8.37 -12.44
C LEU A 120 -4.32 -9.11 -12.06
N GLU A 121 -4.85 -8.88 -10.87
CA GLU A 121 -6.12 -9.47 -10.42
C GLU A 121 -7.12 -8.34 -10.15
N GLU A 122 -8.27 -8.38 -10.82
CA GLU A 122 -9.35 -7.42 -10.61
C GLU A 122 -9.82 -7.44 -9.14
N GLY A 123 -9.35 -6.51 -8.31
CA GLY A 123 -9.89 -6.30 -6.95
C GLY A 123 -8.86 -6.20 -5.82
N GLY A 124 -7.88 -5.30 -5.93
CA GLY A 124 -6.94 -4.99 -4.85
C GLY A 124 -6.88 -3.49 -4.57
N SER A 125 -8.00 -2.90 -4.11
CA SER A 125 -8.11 -1.67 -3.31
C SER A 125 -9.55 -1.15 -3.42
N GLU A 126 -10.46 -1.75 -2.66
CA GLU A 126 -11.58 -0.99 -2.13
C GLU A 126 -11.37 -0.92 -0.61
N GLU A 127 -11.42 0.31 -0.10
CA GLU A 127 -11.49 0.70 1.31
C GLU A 127 -10.16 1.15 1.97
N GLY A 128 -9.68 2.31 1.51
CA GLY A 128 -8.81 3.20 2.27
C GLY A 128 -9.23 4.66 2.10
N GLY A 129 -10.38 5.03 2.64
CA GLY A 129 -10.90 6.39 2.60
C GLY A 129 -9.98 7.39 3.30
N SER A 130 -9.73 8.52 2.63
CA SER A 130 -9.32 9.77 3.30
C SER A 130 -10.45 10.78 3.20
N GLU A 131 -11.33 10.75 4.20
CA GLU A 131 -12.07 11.94 4.60
C GLU A 131 -11.12 12.75 5.50
N GLU A 132 -10.53 13.82 4.99
CA GLU A 132 -10.11 14.95 5.86
C GLU A 132 -10.63 16.25 5.26
N GLU A 133 -11.74 16.72 5.83
CA GLU A 133 -12.18 18.11 5.76
C GLU A 133 -11.22 18.98 6.59
N GLY A 134 -10.69 20.06 5.99
CA GLY A 134 -9.85 21.01 6.74
C GLY A 134 -9.19 22.07 5.86
N SER A 135 -9.98 22.85 5.12
CA SER A 135 -9.50 24.08 4.45
C SER A 135 -10.34 25.25 4.93
N GLU A 136 -9.85 25.96 5.94
CA GLU A 136 -10.32 27.29 6.31
C GLU A 136 -9.12 28.25 6.37
N GLU A 137 -9.17 29.22 5.44
CA GLU A 137 -8.70 30.61 5.56
C GLU A 137 -7.17 30.86 5.62
N GLU A 138 -6.55 31.81 4.91
CA GLU A 138 -6.99 33.15 4.53
C GLU A 138 -6.41 33.58 3.17
N GLY A 139 -7.27 34.22 2.38
CA GLY A 139 -6.95 34.76 1.06
C GLY A 139 -6.10 36.02 1.14
N SER A 140 -5.07 36.04 0.30
CA SER A 140 -4.28 37.20 -0.05
C SER A 140 -5.15 38.31 -0.65
N GLU A 141 -5.19 39.43 0.05
CA GLU A 141 -4.89 40.78 -0.45
C GLU A 141 -4.65 40.83 -1.96
N GLU A 142 -5.48 41.54 -2.74
CA GLU A 142 -5.09 42.43 -3.86
C GLU A 142 -6.26 43.39 -4.13
N GLU A 143 -6.23 44.55 -3.46
CA GLU A 143 -7.02 45.73 -3.78
C GLU A 143 -6.21 46.55 -4.78
N SER A 144 -6.65 46.61 -6.04
CA SER A 144 -6.13 47.59 -7.00
C SER A 144 -7.18 47.85 -8.05
N GLU A 145 -7.79 49.04 -8.03
CA GLU A 145 -8.30 49.76 -9.20
C GLU A 145 -8.92 51.09 -8.73
N GLU A 146 -8.10 52.14 -8.55
CA GLU A 146 -8.51 53.54 -8.77
C GLU A 146 -7.29 54.42 -9.14
N GLY A 147 -7.44 55.22 -10.20
CA GLY A 147 -6.47 56.19 -10.74
C GLY A 147 -5.88 55.69 -12.07
N GLY A 148 -6.17 56.23 -13.25
CA GLY A 148 -6.46 57.61 -13.62
C GLY A 148 -5.17 58.25 -14.10
N GLU A 149 -4.89 58.20 -15.42
CA GLU A 149 -3.91 59.08 -16.07
C GLU A 149 -4.13 59.12 -17.59
N GLU A 150 -4.74 60.24 -17.98
CA GLU A 150 -4.75 60.87 -19.30
C GLU A 150 -3.33 61.15 -19.85
N GLY A 151 -3.06 60.74 -21.09
CA GLY A 151 -1.75 60.89 -21.72
C GLY A 151 -1.76 60.73 -23.25
N THR A 152 -1.94 61.87 -23.90
CA THR A 152 -1.72 62.26 -25.30
C THR A 152 -0.98 61.32 -26.26
N GLU A 153 -1.67 61.09 -27.38
CA GLU A 153 -1.18 60.96 -28.76
C GLU A 153 0.00 61.86 -29.18
N GLU A 154 0.85 61.31 -30.06
CA GLU A 154 1.57 61.95 -31.20
C GLU A 154 3.10 61.74 -31.26
N GLY A 155 3.50 60.91 -32.24
CA GLY A 155 4.48 61.34 -33.26
C GLY A 155 5.94 60.90 -33.10
N ALA A 156 6.38 59.95 -33.94
CA ALA A 156 7.48 60.06 -34.92
C ALA A 156 8.03 58.68 -35.30
#